data_AF-A0A971UXY7-F1
#
_entry.id   AF-A0A971UXY7-F1
#
_cell.length_a   1.000
_cell.length_b   1.000
_cell.length_c   1.000
_cell.angle_alpha   90.00
_cell.angle_beta   90.00
_cell.angle_gamma   90.00
#
_symmetry.space_group_name_H-M   'P 1'
#
loop_
_entity.id
_entity.type
_entity.pdbx_description
1 polymer ?
#
loop_
_entity_poly.entity_id
_entity_poly.type
_entity_poly.pdbx_seq_one_letter_code
_entity_poly.pdbx_strand_id
1 'polypeptide(L)'
;MAVLQTFIIALRSVVYVMEVALVMRVICEFRLIRRNSGPFQFLLLITEPLLNPVRKMLMKGNKQKPLRFDISPLFVIILLNLINTLLKRYV
;
A
#
# COMPACT_ATOMS: atom_id res chain seq x y z
N MET A 1 -10.51 -15.25 -24.73
CA MET A 1 -10.54 -15.79 -23.34
C MET A 1 -9.15 -15.83 -22.71
N ALA A 2 -8.14 -16.48 -23.32
CA ALA A 2 -6.80 -16.63 -22.72
C ALA A 2 -6.05 -15.31 -22.42
N VAL A 3 -6.12 -14.32 -23.32
CA VAL A 3 -5.44 -13.01 -23.17
C VAL A 3 -5.99 -12.21 -21.98
N LEU A 4 -7.30 -12.30 -21.72
CA LEU A 4 -7.93 -11.62 -20.59
C LEU A 4 -7.51 -12.27 -19.26
N GLN A 5 -7.43 -13.61 -19.23
CA GLN A 5 -7.00 -14.35 -18.05
C GLN A 5 -5.54 -14.07 -17.71
N THR A 6 -4.64 -14.08 -18.69
CA THR A 6 -3.22 -13.73 -18.46
C THR A 6 -3.06 -12.30 -17.97
N PHE A 7 -3.86 -11.36 -18.48
CA PHE A 7 -3.89 -9.99 -17.99
C PHE A 7 -4.34 -9.89 -16.53
N ILE A 8 -5.42 -10.58 -16.15
CA ILE A 8 -5.91 -10.60 -14.77
C ILE A 8 -4.87 -11.21 -13.82
N ILE A 9 -4.20 -12.28 -14.23
CA ILE A 9 -3.15 -12.92 -13.44
C ILE A 9 -1.95 -11.98 -13.24
N ALA A 10 -1.50 -11.31 -14.31
CA ALA A 10 -0.43 -10.34 -14.23
C ALA A 10 -0.79 -9.18 -13.29
N LEU A 11 -1.99 -8.62 -13.41
CA LEU A 11 -2.46 -7.56 -12.51
C LEU A 11 -2.48 -8.04 -11.04
N ARG A 12 -2.94 -9.27 -10.80
CA ARG A 12 -2.96 -9.86 -9.46
C ARG A 12 -1.55 -10.01 -8.88
N SER A 13 -0.57 -10.42 -9.68
CA SER A 13 0.82 -10.51 -9.23
C SER A 13 1.40 -9.15 -8.85
N VAL A 14 1.11 -8.09 -9.61
CA VAL A 14 1.56 -6.72 -9.29
C VAL A 14 0.93 -6.25 -7.98
N VAL A 15 -0.38 -6.46 -7.82
CA VAL A 15 -1.08 -6.13 -6.56
C VAL A 15 -0.46 -6.87 -5.38
N TYR A 16 -0.16 -8.16 -5.53
CA TYR A 16 0.46 -8.96 -4.47
C TYR A 16 1.86 -8.45 -4.10
N VAL A 17 2.69 -8.12 -5.08
CA VAL A 17 4.03 -7.53 -4.84
C VAL A 17 3.91 -6.20 -4.08
N MET A 18 2.95 -5.35 -4.46
CA MET A 18 2.71 -4.07 -3.78
C MET A 18 2.18 -4.27 -2.35
N GLU A 19 1.33 -5.27 -2.13
CA GLU A 19 0.83 -5.63 -0.80
C GLU A 19 1.97 -6.07 0.12
N VAL A 20 2.86 -6.95 -0.36
CA VAL A 20 4.06 -7.37 0.39
C VAL A 20 4.98 -6.18 0.69
N ALA A 21 5.20 -5.28 -0.27
CA ALA A 21 6.01 -4.08 -0.07
C ALA A 21 5.42 -3.15 1.03
N LEU A 22 4.10 -3.02 1.08
CA LEU A 22 3.40 -2.26 2.11
C LEU A 22 3.50 -2.91 3.49
N VAL A 23 3.35 -4.23 3.57
CA VAL A 23 3.53 -4.99 4.83
C VAL A 23 4.96 -4.82 5.33
N MET A 24 5.96 -4.96 4.46
CA MET A 24 7.36 -4.72 4.80
C MET A 24 7.58 -3.28 5.29
N ARG A 25 6.93 -2.29 4.68
CA ARG A 25 6.99 -0.90 5.15
C ARG A 25 6.41 -0.73 6.55
N VAL A 26 5.25 -1.34 6.84
CA VAL A 26 4.64 -1.31 8.19
C VAL A 26 5.55 -1.98 9.22
N ILE A 27 6.13 -3.13 8.90
CA ILE A 27 7.09 -3.82 9.79
C ILE A 27 8.31 -2.93 10.06
N CYS A 28 8.85 -2.28 9.04
CA CYS A 28 10.00 -1.38 9.19
C CYS A 28 9.67 -0.12 10.02
N GLU A 29 8.49 0.49 9.80
CA GLU A 29 8.03 1.64 10.58
C GLU A 29 7.74 1.24 12.05
N PHE A 30 7.18 0.06 12.29
CA PHE A 30 6.90 -0.47 13.63
C PHE A 30 8.18 -0.86 14.39
N ARG A 31 9.19 -1.41 13.70
CA ARG A 31 10.51 -1.73 14.26
C ARG A 31 11.39 -0.49 14.51
N LEU A 32 10.87 0.73 14.31
CA LEU A 32 11.63 2.00 14.40
C LEU A 32 12.95 1.97 13.60
N ILE A 33 12.96 1.26 12.46
CA ILE A 33 14.15 1.24 11.60
C ILE A 33 14.41 2.67 11.12
N ARG A 34 15.66 3.14 11.26
CA ARG A 34 16.07 4.48 10.87
C ARG A 34 15.61 4.75 9.44
N ARG A 35 14.76 5.78 9.29
CA ARG A 35 14.20 6.25 8.01
C ARG A 35 15.26 6.63 6.95
N ASN A 36 16.53 6.70 7.35
CA ASN A 36 17.68 7.04 6.52
C ASN A 36 18.48 5.81 6.01
N SER A 37 17.94 4.60 6.14
CA SER A 37 18.57 3.40 5.57
C SER A 37 18.17 3.25 4.08
N GLY A 38 19.14 2.99 3.21
CA GLY A 38 18.94 2.82 1.77
C GLY A 38 17.76 1.89 1.38
N PRO A 39 17.63 0.67 1.96
CA PRO A 39 16.50 -0.21 1.64
C PRO A 39 15.15 0.36 2.07
N PHE A 40 15.09 1.16 3.13
CA PHE A 40 13.85 1.81 3.56
C PHE A 40 13.45 2.96 2.64
N GLN A 41 14.42 3.75 2.15
CA GLN A 41 14.17 4.78 1.14
C GLN A 41 13.66 4.18 -0.17
N PHE A 42 14.17 3.02 -0.58
CA PHE A 42 13.67 2.31 -1.74
C PHE A 42 12.21 1.86 -1.55
N LEU A 43 11.88 1.27 -0.40
CA LEU A 43 10.48 0.93 -0.07
C LEU A 43 9.58 2.16 -0.06
N LEU A 44 10.05 3.29 0.49
CA LEU A 44 9.33 4.56 0.46
C LEU A 44 9.01 4.97 -0.98
N LEU A 45 10.01 4.93 -1.86
CA LEU A 45 9.89 5.40 -3.24
C LEU A 45 8.89 4.58 -4.06
N ILE A 46 8.88 3.26 -3.90
CA ILE A 46 7.96 2.36 -4.63
C ILE A 46 6.53 2.48 -4.08
N THR A 47 6.39 2.67 -2.77
CA THR A 47 5.07 2.68 -2.12
C THR A 47 4.42 4.07 -2.13
N GLU A 48 5.20 5.15 -2.10
CA GLU A 48 4.71 6.54 -2.12
C GLU A 48 3.66 6.88 -3.17
N PRO A 49 3.78 6.50 -4.46
CA PRO A 49 2.77 6.85 -5.46
C PRO A 49 1.38 6.29 -5.14
N LEU A 50 1.29 5.16 -4.42
CA LEU A 50 0.02 4.61 -3.93
C LEU A 50 -0.42 5.25 -2.61
N LEU A 51 0.51 5.54 -1.70
CA LEU A 51 0.17 6.12 -0.41
C LEU A 51 -0.20 7.61 -0.48
N ASN A 52 0.39 8.37 -1.39
CA ASN A 52 0.16 9.81 -1.51
C ASN A 52 -1.32 10.17 -1.79
N PRO A 53 -2.02 9.57 -2.78
CA PRO A 53 -3.44 9.84 -2.99
C PRO A 53 -4.28 9.44 -1.78
N VAL A 54 -3.96 8.31 -1.14
CA VAL A 54 -4.67 7.83 0.04
C VAL A 54 -4.44 8.75 1.24
N ARG A 55 -3.22 9.25 1.43
CA ARG A 55 -2.89 10.24 2.46
C ARG A 55 -3.63 11.55 2.23
N LYS A 56 -3.74 12.01 0.99
CA LYS A 56 -4.57 13.17 0.63
C LYS A 56 -6.05 12.95 0.96
N MET A 57 -6.59 11.77 0.70
CA MET A 57 -7.97 11.42 1.08
C MET A 57 -8.17 11.41 2.60
N LEU A 58 -7.23 10.85 3.36
CA LEU A 58 -7.26 10.82 4.83
C LEU A 58 -7.14 12.22 5.46
N MET A 59 -6.23 13.06 4.94
CA MET A 59 -6.06 14.44 5.40
C MET A 59 -7.24 15.34 5.05
N LYS A 60 -7.95 15.05 3.95
CA LYS A 60 -9.18 15.78 3.60
C LYS A 60 -10.27 15.64 4.69
N GLY A 61 -10.29 14.52 5.41
CA GLY A 61 -11.19 14.29 6.54
C GLY A 61 -10.70 14.86 7.88
N ASN A 62 -9.39 15.05 8.06
CA ASN A 62 -8.80 15.49 9.34
C ASN A 62 -7.89 16.71 9.15
N LYS A 63 -8.49 17.90 9.03
CA LYS A 63 -7.79 19.17 8.70
C LYS A 63 -6.85 19.71 9.79
N GLN A 64 -6.85 19.17 11.02
CA GLN A 64 -6.30 19.91 12.17
C GLN A 64 -5.04 19.35 12.83
N LYS A 65 -4.55 18.15 12.50
CA LYS A 65 -3.30 17.65 13.12
C LYS A 65 -2.43 16.86 12.14
N PRO A 66 -1.14 17.24 11.94
CA PRO A 66 -0.20 16.35 11.29
C PRO A 66 -0.04 15.11 12.18
N LEU A 67 -0.43 13.95 11.65
CA LEU A 67 -0.25 12.69 12.37
C LEU A 67 1.25 12.47 12.57
N ARG A 68 1.69 12.38 13.83
CA ARG A 68 3.09 12.05 14.19
C ARG A 68 3.53 10.68 13.65
N PHE A 69 2.57 9.80 13.42
CA PHE A 69 2.75 8.49 12.79
C PHE A 69 1.98 8.45 11.48
N ASP A 70 2.64 8.05 10.40
CA ASP A 70 1.99 7.86 9.12
C ASP A 70 1.11 6.60 9.19
N ILE A 71 -0.18 6.77 9.51
CA ILE A 71 -1.17 5.66 9.52
C ILE A 71 -1.54 5.23 8.08
N SER A 72 -1.11 6.00 7.08
CA SER A 72 -1.39 5.75 5.66
C SER A 72 -1.08 4.32 5.19
N PRO A 73 0.07 3.68 5.50
CA PRO A 73 0.37 2.32 5.02
C PRO A 73 -0.61 1.29 5.57
N LEU A 74 -1.03 1.44 6.82
CA LEU A 74 -1.96 0.52 7.49
C LEU A 74 -3.36 0.63 6.89
N PHE A 75 -3.79 1.86 6.57
CA PHE A 75 -5.04 2.10 5.84
C PHE A 75 -5.00 1.51 4.43
N VAL A 76 -3.88 1.62 3.71
CA VAL A 76 -3.74 1.03 2.37
C VAL A 76 -3.80 -0.50 2.41
N ILE A 77 -3.24 -1.15 3.42
CA ILE A 77 -3.37 -2.61 3.61
C ILE A 77 -4.84 -3.02 3.76
N ILE A 78 -5.60 -2.31 4.60
CA ILE A 78 -7.04 -2.57 4.79
C ILE A 78 -7.80 -2.38 3.47
N LEU A 79 -7.49 -1.31 2.73
CA LEU A 79 -8.12 -1.01 1.44
C LEU A 79 -7.80 -2.08 0.39
N LEU A 80 -6.54 -2.53 0.29
CA LEU A 80 -6.12 -3.58 -0.62
C LEU A 80 -6.79 -4.92 -0.30
N ASN A 81 -6.89 -5.28 0.99
CA ASN A 81 -7.57 -6.51 1.40
C ASN A 81 -9.07 -6.46 1.06
N LEU A 82 -9.71 -5.29 1.19
CA LEU A 82 -11.09 -5.08 0.75
C LEU A 82 -11.23 -5.27 -0.77
N ILE A 83 -10.34 -4.66 -1.56
CA ILE A 83 -10.31 -4.81 -3.04
C ILE A 83 -10.09 -6.27 -3.42
N ASN A 84 -9.14 -6.97 -2.79
CA ASN A 84 -8.84 -8.38 -3.07
C ASN A 84 -10.01 -9.30 -2.70
N THR A 85 -10.70 -9.01 -1.60
CA THR A 85 -11.92 -9.73 -1.18
C THR A 85 -13.05 -9.51 -2.18
N LEU A 86 -13.24 -8.28 -2.68
CA LEU A 86 -14.22 -7.98 -3.71
C LEU A 86 -13.86 -8.69 -5.02
N LEU A 87 -12.60 -8.61 -5.47
CA LEU A 87 -12.13 -9.28 -6.69
C LEU A 87 -12.32 -10.81 -6.63
N LYS A 88 -12.04 -11.44 -5.48
CA LYS A 88 -12.30 -12.87 -5.25
C LYS A 88 -13.77 -13.24 -5.34
N ARG A 89 -14.69 -12.28 -5.20
CA ARG A 89 -16.14 -12.52 -5.34
C ARG A 89 -16.60 -12.46 -6.80
N TYR A 90 -15.83 -11.80 -7.66
CA TYR A 90 -16.12 -11.66 -9.09
C TYR A 90 -15.42 -12.71 -9.97
N VAL A 91 -14.55 -13.56 -9.39
CA VAL A 91 -13.88 -14.70 -10.03
C VAL A 91 -14.36 -15.97 -9.36
#